data_AF-A0A968PAC3-F1
#
_entry.id   AF-A0A968PAC3-F1
#
_cell.length_a   1.000
_cell.length_b   1.000
_cell.length_c   1.000
_cell.angle_alpha   90.00
_cell.angle_beta   90.00
_cell.angle_gamma   90.00
#
_symmetry.space_group_name_H-M   'P 1'
#
loop_
_entity.id
_entity.type
_entity.pdbx_description
1 polymer ?
#
loop_
_entity_poly.entity_id
_entity_poly.type
_entity_poly.pdbx_seq_one_letter_code
_entity_poly.pdbx_strand_id
1 'polypeptide(L)'
;MSSRLGRPSFGQRPALLDDKIWRAWGILTQARVMGTEEIMQLLSHLRLGVNLGRMDLVDIRTLNELFLITQPAHLQRLTGCAMDQATRREARARLIRQRLGAH
;
A
#
# COMPACT_ATOMS: atom_id res chain seq x y z
N MET A 1 -36.62 -25.73 20.96
CA MET A 1 -36.73 -25.22 19.57
C MET A 1 -36.49 -23.72 19.58
N SER A 2 -35.27 -23.26 19.28
CA SER A 2 -35.03 -21.86 18.89
C SER A 2 -33.79 -21.83 17.99
N SER A 3 -34.04 -22.15 16.72
CA SER A 3 -33.10 -22.01 15.62
C SER A 3 -32.94 -20.53 15.30
N ARG A 4 -31.96 -19.86 15.91
CA ARG A 4 -31.41 -18.63 15.32
C ARG A 4 -30.41 -19.05 14.27
N LEU A 5 -30.93 -19.29 13.07
CA LEU A 5 -30.16 -19.30 11.83
C LEU A 5 -29.26 -18.07 11.83
N GLY A 6 -27.95 -18.31 11.95
CA GLY A 6 -26.94 -17.29 11.78
C GLY A 6 -27.14 -16.66 10.41
N ARG A 7 -27.41 -15.35 10.38
CA ARG A 7 -27.34 -14.58 9.14
C ARG A 7 -25.93 -14.77 8.58
N PRO A 8 -25.73 -15.23 7.34
CA PRO A 8 -24.42 -15.13 6.72
C PRO A 8 -24.13 -13.63 6.61
N SER A 9 -23.22 -13.15 7.45
CA SER A 9 -22.65 -11.83 7.27
C SER A 9 -22.02 -11.80 5.88
N PHE A 10 -22.48 -10.88 5.03
CA PHE A 10 -21.85 -10.52 3.75
C PHE A 10 -20.48 -9.85 3.98
N GLY A 11 -19.66 -10.43 4.85
CA GLY A 11 -18.26 -10.07 5.01
C GLY A 11 -17.54 -10.51 3.74
N GLN A 12 -16.73 -9.62 3.18
CA GLN A 12 -15.88 -9.93 2.04
C GLN A 12 -15.23 -11.32 2.24
N ARG A 13 -15.37 -12.20 1.23
CA ARG A 13 -14.81 -13.55 1.30
C ARG A 13 -13.34 -13.43 1.73
N PRO A 14 -12.90 -14.04 2.84
CA PRO A 14 -11.56 -13.80 3.40
C PRO A 14 -10.45 -13.89 2.34
N ALA A 15 -10.55 -14.85 1.42
CA ALA A 15 -9.64 -15.01 0.29
C ALA A 15 -9.57 -13.81 -0.67
N LEU A 16 -10.69 -13.10 -0.92
CA LEU A 16 -10.69 -11.89 -1.78
C LEU A 16 -10.02 -10.70 -1.08
N LEU A 17 -10.15 -10.60 0.24
CA LEU A 17 -9.46 -9.57 1.01
C LEU A 17 -7.96 -9.86 1.03
N ASP A 18 -7.59 -11.12 1.31
CA ASP A 18 -6.19 -11.55 1.30
C ASP A 18 -5.56 -11.33 -0.09
N ASP A 19 -6.24 -11.70 -1.18
CA ASP A 19 -5.76 -11.44 -2.56
C ASP A 19 -5.53 -9.94 -2.83
N LYS A 20 -6.43 -9.06 -2.37
CA LYS A 20 -6.24 -7.61 -2.51
C LYS A 20 -5.01 -7.10 -1.75
N ILE A 21 -4.79 -7.57 -0.53
CA ILE A 21 -3.65 -7.17 0.31
C ILE A 21 -2.35 -7.65 -0.36
N TRP A 22 -2.28 -8.91 -0.78
CA TRP A 22 -1.09 -9.49 -1.37
C TRP A 22 -0.78 -8.94 -2.77
N ARG A 23 -1.80 -8.62 -3.57
CA ARG A 23 -1.60 -7.87 -4.83
C ARG A 23 -1.02 -6.49 -4.57
N ALA A 24 -1.51 -5.78 -3.56
CA ALA A 24 -0.96 -4.49 -3.21
C ALA A 24 0.52 -4.58 -2.83
N TRP A 25 0.89 -5.60 -2.06
CA TRP A 25 2.29 -5.89 -1.72
C TRP A 25 3.13 -6.15 -2.96
N GLY A 26 2.69 -7.06 -3.84
CA GLY A 26 3.40 -7.40 -5.07
C GLY A 26 3.61 -6.20 -5.99
N ILE A 27 2.58 -5.35 -6.14
CA ILE A 27 2.69 -4.14 -6.97
C ILE A 27 3.67 -3.15 -6.34
N LEU A 28 3.52 -2.82 -5.05
CA LEU A 28 4.38 -1.84 -4.38
C LEU A 28 5.86 -2.26 -4.35
N THR A 29 6.13 -3.57 -4.26
CA THR A 29 7.49 -4.11 -4.23
C THR A 29 8.11 -4.33 -5.61
N GLN A 30 7.33 -4.37 -6.69
CA GLN A 30 7.85 -4.66 -8.04
C GLN A 30 7.67 -3.53 -9.05
N ALA A 31 6.65 -2.68 -8.93
CA ALA A 31 6.37 -1.64 -9.91
C ALA A 31 7.53 -0.66 -10.06
N ARG A 32 7.79 -0.21 -11.29
CA ARG A 32 8.85 0.75 -11.64
C ARG A 32 8.33 2.17 -11.84
N VAL A 33 7.03 2.33 -12.08
CA VAL A 33 6.36 3.62 -12.32
C VAL A 33 5.01 3.58 -11.63
N MET A 34 4.71 4.54 -10.74
CA MET A 34 3.40 4.58 -10.06
C MET A 34 2.85 6.00 -9.88
N GLY A 35 1.52 6.12 -10.01
CA GLY A 35 0.77 7.36 -9.76
C GLY A 35 0.57 7.63 -8.27
N THR A 36 0.18 8.87 -7.90
CA THR A 36 -0.08 9.20 -6.47
C THR A 36 -1.27 8.41 -5.96
N GLU A 37 -2.39 8.48 -6.66
CA GLU A 37 -3.66 7.86 -6.26
C GLU A 37 -3.53 6.35 -6.16
N GLU A 38 -2.86 5.75 -7.15
CA GLU A 38 -2.51 4.33 -7.15
C GLU A 38 -1.71 3.94 -5.89
N ILE A 39 -0.63 4.66 -5.58
CA ILE A 39 0.16 4.42 -4.35
C ILE A 39 -0.72 4.53 -3.10
N MET A 40 -1.53 5.58 -3.00
CA MET A 40 -2.40 5.81 -1.84
C MET A 40 -3.39 4.66 -1.65
N GLN A 41 -3.96 4.14 -2.73
CA GLN A 41 -4.87 3.01 -2.70
C GLN A 41 -4.15 1.72 -2.27
N LEU A 42 -2.97 1.44 -2.84
CA LEU A 42 -2.20 0.24 -2.52
C LEU A 42 -1.71 0.26 -1.06
N LEU A 43 -1.18 1.39 -0.58
CA LEU A 43 -0.78 1.56 0.82
C LEU A 43 -1.98 1.42 1.77
N SER A 44 -3.18 1.84 1.35
CA SER A 44 -4.39 1.66 2.15
C SER A 44 -4.77 0.19 2.30
N HIS A 45 -4.62 -0.63 1.26
CA HIS A 45 -4.80 -2.07 1.35
C HIS A 45 -3.77 -2.73 2.29
N LEU A 46 -2.49 -2.35 2.20
CA LEU A 46 -1.47 -2.87 3.12
C LEU A 46 -1.76 -2.49 4.56
N ARG A 47 -2.14 -1.23 4.81
CA ARG A 47 -2.50 -0.74 6.15
C ARG A 47 -3.68 -1.52 6.74
N LEU A 48 -4.70 -1.81 5.91
CA LEU A 48 -5.80 -2.67 6.32
C LEU A 48 -5.31 -4.08 6.67
N GLY A 49 -4.45 -4.67 5.83
CA GLY A 49 -3.88 -5.99 6.07
C GLY A 49 -3.10 -6.09 7.38
N VAL A 50 -2.23 -5.12 7.66
CA VAL A 50 -1.46 -5.05 8.91
C VAL A 50 -2.40 -4.89 10.11
N ASN A 51 -3.37 -3.96 10.05
CA ASN A 51 -4.32 -3.74 11.14
C ASN A 51 -5.21 -4.94 11.44
N LEU A 52 -5.49 -5.79 10.44
CA LEU A 52 -6.26 -7.02 10.58
C LEU A 52 -5.40 -8.25 10.91
N GLY A 53 -4.09 -8.09 11.10
CA GLY A 53 -3.17 -9.20 11.37
C GLY A 53 -2.99 -10.17 10.20
N ARG A 54 -3.18 -9.71 8.96
CA ARG A 54 -3.06 -10.50 7.72
C ARG A 54 -1.67 -10.44 7.10
N MET A 55 -0.82 -9.49 7.55
CA MET A 55 0.54 -9.28 7.05
C MET A 55 1.41 -8.72 8.17
N ASP A 56 2.61 -9.28 8.30
CA ASP A 56 3.65 -8.90 9.27
C ASP A 56 4.99 -8.54 8.60
N LEU A 57 5.04 -8.55 7.27
CA LEU A 57 6.23 -8.17 6.47
C LEU A 57 6.59 -6.68 6.56
N VAL A 58 5.67 -5.83 7.01
CA VAL A 58 5.86 -4.39 7.15
C VAL A 58 5.10 -3.87 8.35
N ASP A 59 5.72 -2.98 9.12
CA ASP A 59 5.07 -2.37 10.27
C ASP A 59 4.22 -1.14 9.89
N ILE A 60 3.26 -0.80 10.75
CA ILE A 60 2.35 0.32 10.53
C ILE A 60 3.06 1.69 10.48
N ARG A 61 4.20 1.84 11.16
CA ARG A 61 4.98 3.10 11.18
C ARG A 61 5.61 3.32 9.81
N THR A 62 6.21 2.28 9.22
CA THR A 62 6.75 2.30 7.86
C THR A 62 5.68 2.66 6.83
N LEU A 63 4.46 2.10 6.95
CA LEU A 63 3.35 2.47 6.08
C LEU A 63 2.93 3.94 6.25
N ASN A 64 2.83 4.43 7.49
CA ASN A 64 2.49 5.83 7.77
C ASN A 64 3.53 6.80 7.20
N GLU A 65 4.81 6.47 7.28
CA GLU A 65 5.87 7.26 6.65
C GLU A 65 5.71 7.28 5.13
N LEU A 66 5.41 6.13 4.51
CA LEU A 66 5.20 6.04 3.06
C LEU A 66 4.06 6.93 2.59
N PHE A 67 2.95 7.02 3.33
CA PHE A 67 1.87 7.96 3.04
C PHE A 67 2.32 9.42 3.01
N LEU A 68 3.29 9.79 3.85
CA LEU A 68 3.82 11.16 3.91
C LEU A 68 4.82 11.43 2.77
N ILE A 69 5.84 10.59 2.65
CA ILE A 69 7.00 10.84 1.77
C ILE A 69 6.70 10.66 0.28
N THR A 70 5.64 9.91 -0.06
CA THR A 70 5.21 9.72 -1.46
C THR A 70 4.36 10.86 -2.00
N GLN A 71 3.97 11.83 -1.15
CA GLN A 71 3.27 13.03 -1.61
C GLN A 71 4.21 13.94 -2.43
N PRO A 72 3.67 14.67 -3.44
CA PRO A 72 4.50 15.44 -4.38
C PRO A 72 5.46 16.42 -3.70
N ALA A 73 4.97 17.18 -2.72
CA ALA A 73 5.77 18.19 -2.01
C ALA A 73 6.92 17.56 -1.20
N HIS A 74 6.67 16.44 -0.53
CA HIS A 74 7.70 15.74 0.23
C HIS A 74 8.73 15.10 -0.69
N LEU A 75 8.29 14.45 -1.77
CA LEU A 75 9.18 13.82 -2.73
C LEU A 75 10.16 14.84 -3.34
N GLN A 76 9.67 16.01 -3.77
CA GLN A 76 10.52 17.05 -4.34
C GLN A 76 11.51 17.63 -3.31
N ARG A 77 11.08 17.79 -2.06
CA ARG A 77 11.99 18.20 -0.97
C ARG A 77 13.07 17.16 -0.68
N LEU A 78 12.74 15.87 -0.78
CA LEU A 78 13.66 14.76 -0.51
C LEU A 78 14.70 14.61 -1.62
N THR A 79 14.34 14.88 -2.86
CA THR A 79 15.23 14.74 -4.02
C THR A 79 16.02 16.00 -4.34
N GLY A 80 15.63 17.16 -3.82
CA GLY A 80 16.33 18.43 -4.01
C GLY A 80 16.29 18.99 -5.43
N CYS A 81 15.54 18.37 -6.34
CA CYS A 81 15.48 18.71 -7.75
C CYS A 81 14.03 18.87 -8.23
N ALA A 82 13.82 19.83 -9.14
CA ALA A 82 12.59 19.87 -9.91
C ALA A 82 12.47 18.59 -10.74
N MET A 83 11.33 17.93 -10.63
CA MET A 83 11.02 16.69 -11.36
C MET A 83 9.77 16.91 -12.18
N ASP A 84 9.76 16.45 -13.43
CA ASP A 84 8.54 16.36 -14.22
C ASP A 84 7.61 15.25 -13.70
N GLN A 85 6.44 15.08 -14.32
CA GLN A 85 5.48 14.10 -13.86
C GLN A 85 6.00 12.66 -13.99
N ALA A 86 6.70 12.32 -15.08
CA ALA A 86 7.21 10.98 -15.33
C ALA A 86 8.28 10.59 -14.29
N THR A 87 9.26 11.47 -14.09
CA THR A 87 10.34 11.31 -13.12
C THR A 87 9.80 11.14 -11.69
N ARG A 88 8.75 11.89 -11.32
CA ARG A 88 8.10 11.72 -10.00
C ARG A 88 7.47 10.34 -9.82
N ARG A 89 6.91 9.74 -10.88
CA ARG A 89 6.29 8.41 -10.79
C ARG A 89 7.35 7.32 -10.59
N GLU A 90 8.48 7.43 -11.28
CA GLU A 90 9.62 6.53 -11.11
C GLU A 90 10.28 6.68 -9.74
N ALA A 91 10.55 7.92 -9.32
CA ALA A 91 11.20 8.22 -8.05
C ALA A 91 10.41 7.67 -6.85
N ARG A 92 9.07 7.79 -6.87
CA ARG A 92 8.22 7.23 -5.81
C ARG A 92 8.21 5.72 -5.81
N ALA A 93 8.08 5.09 -6.98
CA ALA A 93 8.11 3.64 -7.06
C ALA A 93 9.44 3.10 -6.50
N ARG A 94 10.57 3.73 -6.86
CA ARG A 94 11.89 3.40 -6.30
C ARG A 94 11.94 3.58 -4.78
N LEU A 95 11.48 4.72 -4.27
CA LEU A 95 11.47 5.02 -2.83
C LEU A 95 10.65 3.99 -2.04
N ILE A 96 9.46 3.64 -2.53
CA ILE A 96 8.59 2.63 -1.91
C ILE A 96 9.31 1.30 -1.83
N ARG A 97 9.88 0.80 -2.94
CA ARG A 97 10.60 -0.47 -2.94
C ARG A 97 11.73 -0.49 -1.92
N GLN A 98 12.55 0.56 -1.89
CA GLN A 98 13.65 0.71 -0.93
C GLN A 98 13.16 0.64 0.52
N ARG A 99 12.07 1.34 0.85
CA ARG A 99 11.50 1.33 2.20
C ARG A 99 10.84 0.00 2.59
N LEU A 100 10.32 -0.76 1.61
CA LEU A 100 9.73 -2.07 1.82
C LEU A 100 10.76 -3.22 1.73
N GLY A 101 12.06 -2.91 1.62
CA GLY A 101 13.12 -3.93 1.51
C GLY A 101 13.16 -4.67 0.17
N ALA A 102 12.53 -4.12 -0.87
CA ALA A 102 12.57 -4.65 -2.24
C ALA A 102 13.61 -3.90 -3.09
N HIS A 103 14.33 -4.63 -3.95
CA HIS A 103 15.36 -4.07 -4.85
C HIS A 103 14.82 -3.85 -6.29
#